data_AF-A0A7R6TQQ0-F1
#
_entry.id   AF-A0A7R6TQQ0-F1
#
_cell.length_a   1.000
_cell.length_b   1.000
_cell.length_c   1.000
_cell.angle_alpha   90.00
_cell.angle_beta   90.00
_cell.angle_gamma   90.00
#
_symmetry.space_group_name_H-M   'P 1'
#
loop_
_entity.id
_entity.type
_entity.pdbx_description
1 polymer ?
#
loop_
_entity_poly.entity_id
_entity_poly.type
_entity_poly.pdbx_seq_one_letter_code
_entity_poly.pdbx_strand_id
1 'polypeptide(L)'
;MTQQTGAVDTAAKIKDLEEENELLLLQLHQVQEELEVYFLKYKDLEAGRGSSTQPTAGANIVWVDDELPEALAELERLKTLAHVQAEIKEIESRNALNVKLGNMLLESSSSVGGISKIPFALLGFWRTATSKNIPAALGGKEFAGVIKAYEERGFVGVKSILKEDGLSPIVRANAYTALARHLMRRDAKGAAEAASKAFETDPKAYRLKWLAFKMHDAGDLAKAEAMLDLLPLDTKFSDSEERQVKQLRYEAKNARQRHAKQKTSFSESRAQVMGQIDNLTRELNQQTQLATESQQTIEDLQHAQAKLNADKAALTRQRDQQTHLAAERERAVEALEQKQKQLEAEMVRLVRALDESTLLADVRRQELENLASQHTESLQSLSKELDSAGKTEKFLRNLLEQEQVKNLGLVQARHEMIVQIESLEDLIQEAAQLAEVRRQEIEALSQSKAQVETEKANLAVSLEETAQLAEARRQEIEALSQSKAQVEADKAGLTGALEEAAQLAEARRQEIEALSQAKAQVEADKAGLTGALEEAAQLAEARRGRSPESAPDKAGLTGPKPAVRRLKR
;
A
#
# COMPACT_ATOMS: atom_id res chain seq x y z
N MET A 1 14.36 -69.48 -5.36
CA MET A 1 13.00 -68.96 -5.61
C MET A 1 12.60 -67.79 -4.71
N THR A 2 13.29 -67.52 -3.60
CA THR A 2 12.96 -66.42 -2.65
C THR A 2 13.52 -65.03 -3.01
N GLN A 3 14.53 -64.93 -3.87
CA GLN A 3 15.08 -63.61 -4.28
C GLN A 3 14.31 -62.95 -5.43
N GLN A 4 13.55 -63.73 -6.21
CA GLN A 4 12.84 -63.24 -7.40
C GLN A 4 11.52 -62.54 -7.04
N THR A 5 10.91 -62.86 -5.90
CA THR A 5 9.69 -62.20 -5.40
C THR A 5 9.99 -60.82 -4.79
N GLY A 6 11.14 -60.65 -4.12
CA GLY A 6 11.52 -59.37 -3.53
C GLY A 6 11.85 -58.28 -4.56
N ALA A 7 12.43 -58.63 -5.70
CA ALA A 7 12.76 -57.68 -6.77
C ALA A 7 11.52 -57.14 -7.50
N VAL A 8 10.48 -57.98 -7.63
CA VAL A 8 9.19 -57.58 -8.25
C VAL A 8 8.41 -56.65 -7.33
N ASP A 9 8.43 -56.89 -6.01
CA ASP A 9 7.80 -56.00 -5.02
C ASP A 9 8.50 -54.64 -4.95
N THR A 10 9.83 -54.58 -5.09
CA THR A 10 10.55 -53.30 -5.11
C THR A 10 10.28 -52.48 -6.38
N ALA A 11 10.15 -53.15 -7.54
CA ALA A 11 9.84 -52.48 -8.79
C ALA A 11 8.41 -51.91 -8.81
N ALA A 12 7.45 -52.64 -8.24
CA ALA A 12 6.08 -52.14 -8.05
C ALA A 12 6.07 -50.90 -7.14
N LYS A 13 6.80 -50.94 -6.02
CA LYS A 13 6.91 -49.81 -5.08
C LYS A 13 7.55 -48.56 -5.68
N ILE A 14 8.58 -48.72 -6.51
CA ILE A 14 9.23 -47.59 -7.19
C ILE A 14 8.25 -46.92 -8.16
N LYS A 15 7.49 -47.73 -8.89
CA LYS A 15 6.48 -47.22 -9.82
C LYS A 15 5.34 -46.50 -9.09
N ASP A 16 4.86 -47.06 -7.98
CA ASP A 16 3.86 -46.40 -7.14
C ASP A 16 4.37 -45.04 -6.62
N LEU A 17 5.64 -44.95 -6.23
CA LEU A 17 6.30 -43.71 -5.78
C LEU A 17 6.51 -42.69 -6.91
N GLU A 18 6.77 -43.13 -8.14
CA GLU A 18 6.86 -42.25 -9.31
C GLU A 18 5.49 -41.66 -9.64
N GLU A 19 4.45 -42.49 -9.65
CA GLU A 19 3.07 -42.05 -9.87
C GLU A 19 2.54 -41.17 -8.71
N GLU A 20 3.00 -41.39 -7.47
CA GLU A 20 2.71 -40.52 -6.32
C GLU A 20 3.39 -39.16 -6.47
N ASN A 21 4.63 -39.11 -6.93
CA ASN A 21 5.31 -37.86 -7.23
C ASN A 21 4.64 -37.07 -8.37
N GLU A 22 4.18 -37.74 -9.43
CA GLU A 22 3.42 -37.09 -10.51
C GLU A 22 2.10 -36.49 -10.00
N LEU A 23 1.39 -37.19 -9.10
CA LEU A 23 0.19 -36.67 -8.47
C LEU A 23 0.49 -35.45 -7.58
N LEU A 24 1.54 -35.53 -6.77
CA LEU A 24 1.98 -34.42 -5.93
C LEU A 24 2.36 -33.21 -6.78
N LEU A 25 2.97 -33.40 -7.94
CA LEU A 25 3.27 -32.34 -8.90
C LEU A 25 2.00 -31.71 -9.49
N LEU A 26 1.00 -32.50 -9.87
CA LEU A 26 -0.28 -31.99 -10.36
C LEU A 26 -1.07 -31.24 -9.28
N GLN A 27 -1.09 -31.77 -8.05
CA GLN A 27 -1.70 -31.10 -6.91
C GLN A 27 -0.95 -29.82 -6.56
N LEU A 28 0.38 -29.83 -6.63
CA LEU A 28 1.20 -28.63 -6.43
C LEU A 28 0.90 -27.60 -7.51
N HIS A 29 0.74 -27.99 -8.78
CA HIS A 29 0.33 -27.07 -9.84
C HIS A 29 -1.07 -26.50 -9.62
N GLN A 30 -2.03 -27.30 -9.16
CA GLN A 30 -3.36 -26.80 -8.81
C GLN A 30 -3.29 -25.80 -7.65
N VAL A 31 -2.55 -26.13 -6.59
CA VAL A 31 -2.36 -25.25 -5.44
C VAL A 31 -1.60 -23.98 -5.85
N GLN A 32 -0.63 -24.09 -6.77
CA GLN A 32 0.07 -22.94 -7.34
C GLN A 32 -0.87 -22.06 -8.16
N GLU A 33 -1.71 -22.61 -9.04
CA GLU A 33 -2.71 -21.82 -9.78
C GLU A 33 -3.68 -21.13 -8.82
N GLU A 34 -4.20 -21.84 -7.81
CA GLU A 34 -5.10 -21.26 -6.81
C GLU A 34 -4.39 -20.18 -6.00
N LEU A 35 -3.15 -20.42 -5.57
CA LEU A 35 -2.32 -19.43 -4.86
C LEU A 35 -1.96 -18.24 -5.74
N GLU A 36 -1.70 -18.43 -7.03
CA GLU A 36 -1.45 -17.33 -7.98
C GLU A 36 -2.70 -16.50 -8.17
N VAL A 37 -3.88 -17.12 -8.28
CA VAL A 37 -5.17 -16.40 -8.33
C VAL A 37 -5.39 -15.60 -7.04
N TYR A 38 -5.19 -16.22 -5.87
CA TYR A 38 -5.32 -15.52 -4.59
C TYR A 38 -4.24 -14.46 -4.38
N PHE A 39 -3.02 -14.70 -4.83
CA PHE A 39 -1.90 -13.78 -4.75
C PHE A 39 -2.12 -12.58 -5.66
N LEU A 40 -2.59 -12.77 -6.90
CA LEU A 40 -2.98 -11.67 -7.79
C LEU A 40 -4.13 -10.87 -7.18
N LYS A 41 -5.16 -11.54 -6.68
CA LYS A 41 -6.28 -10.88 -5.98
C LYS A 41 -5.82 -10.10 -4.75
N TYR A 42 -4.90 -10.66 -3.98
CA TYR A 42 -4.35 -10.02 -2.78
C TYR A 42 -3.38 -8.89 -3.11
N LYS A 43 -2.59 -9.02 -4.18
CA LYS A 43 -1.71 -7.98 -4.70
C LYS A 43 -2.51 -6.82 -5.27
N ASP A 44 -3.63 -7.06 -5.94
CA ASP A 44 -4.56 -6.02 -6.38
C ASP A 44 -5.17 -5.29 -5.17
N LEU A 45 -5.49 -6.02 -4.10
CA LEU A 45 -5.95 -5.45 -2.83
C LEU A 45 -4.85 -4.68 -2.08
N GLU A 46 -3.60 -5.15 -2.09
CA GLU A 46 -2.44 -4.48 -1.46
C GLU A 46 -1.97 -3.26 -2.26
N ALA A 47 -1.98 -3.32 -3.59
CA ALA A 47 -1.75 -2.17 -4.45
C ALA A 47 -2.81 -1.06 -4.21
N GLY A 48 -4.03 -1.46 -3.83
CA GLY A 48 -5.07 -0.54 -3.34
C GLY A 48 -4.88 -0.06 -1.90
N ARG A 49 -4.09 -0.75 -1.07
CA ARG A 49 -3.88 -0.44 0.37
C ARG A 49 -2.59 0.34 0.67
N GLY A 50 -1.60 0.28 -0.21
CA GLY A 50 -0.28 0.91 -0.04
C GLY A 50 -0.20 2.41 -0.35
N SER A 51 -1.27 3.02 -0.87
CA SER A 51 -1.35 4.47 -1.11
C SER A 51 -2.45 5.10 -0.25
N SER A 52 -2.18 5.20 1.05
CA SER A 52 -3.05 5.90 1.99
C SER A 52 -2.89 7.42 1.89
N THR A 53 -3.06 8.01 0.71
CA THR A 53 -3.43 9.44 0.57
C THR A 53 -4.03 9.75 -0.80
N GLN A 54 -4.97 8.94 -1.31
CA GLN A 54 -5.91 9.40 -2.33
C GLN A 54 -7.06 8.42 -2.58
N PRO A 55 -8.29 8.88 -2.80
CA PRO A 55 -9.40 8.00 -3.12
C PRO A 55 -9.23 7.49 -4.56
N THR A 56 -8.58 6.34 -4.72
CA THR A 56 -8.60 5.62 -6.00
C THR A 56 -9.96 4.96 -6.16
N ALA A 57 -10.79 5.53 -7.04
CA ALA A 57 -12.11 5.04 -7.41
C ALA A 57 -12.06 3.74 -8.25
N GLY A 58 -11.24 2.76 -7.85
CA GLY A 58 -11.05 1.49 -8.57
C GLY A 58 -11.00 0.25 -7.67
N ALA A 59 -11.13 0.39 -6.35
CA ALA A 59 -10.66 -0.63 -5.40
C ALA A 59 -11.57 -1.85 -5.17
N ASN A 60 -12.59 -2.13 -5.99
CA ASN A 60 -13.33 -3.39 -5.86
C ASN A 60 -14.09 -3.77 -7.14
N ILE A 61 -13.36 -4.06 -8.22
CA ILE A 61 -13.98 -4.67 -9.40
C ILE A 61 -14.08 -6.18 -9.12
N VAL A 62 -15.19 -6.58 -8.51
CA VAL A 62 -15.63 -7.98 -8.55
C VAL A 62 -16.07 -8.24 -9.98
N TRP A 63 -15.29 -9.04 -10.71
CA TRP A 63 -15.62 -9.45 -12.07
C TRP A 63 -16.83 -10.39 -12.03
N VAL A 64 -18.03 -9.82 -12.12
CA VAL A 64 -19.30 -10.58 -12.25
C VAL A 64 -19.26 -11.49 -13.50
N ASP A 65 -18.39 -11.19 -14.46
CA ASP A 65 -18.27 -11.92 -15.73
C ASP A 65 -17.66 -13.32 -15.64
N ASP A 66 -17.08 -13.75 -14.50
CA ASP A 66 -16.56 -15.14 -14.35
C ASP A 66 -17.69 -16.16 -14.19
N GLU A 67 -18.86 -15.74 -13.70
CA GLU A 67 -20.02 -16.61 -13.47
C GLU A 67 -20.62 -17.13 -14.79
N LEU A 68 -20.56 -16.34 -15.86
CA LEU A 68 -21.18 -16.68 -17.13
C LEU A 68 -20.41 -17.78 -17.90
N PRO A 69 -19.08 -17.72 -18.06
CA PRO A 69 -18.28 -18.84 -18.57
C PRO A 69 -18.41 -20.10 -17.71
N GLU A 70 -18.47 -19.96 -16.38
CA GLU A 70 -18.64 -21.10 -15.48
C GLU A 70 -20.03 -21.75 -15.66
N ALA A 71 -21.09 -20.95 -15.71
CA ALA A 71 -22.45 -21.43 -15.97
C ALA A 71 -22.59 -22.11 -17.34
N LEU A 72 -21.94 -21.56 -18.39
CA LEU A 72 -21.92 -22.18 -19.71
C LEU A 72 -21.14 -23.50 -19.71
N ALA A 73 -20.01 -23.56 -19.03
CA ALA A 73 -19.22 -24.78 -18.89
C ALA A 73 -20.01 -25.88 -18.15
N GLU A 74 -20.75 -25.51 -17.11
CA GLU A 74 -21.61 -26.46 -16.38
C GLU A 74 -22.82 -26.88 -17.20
N LEU A 75 -23.41 -25.98 -17.97
CA LEU A 75 -24.47 -26.29 -18.92
C LEU A 75 -23.99 -27.30 -19.98
N GLU A 76 -22.78 -27.11 -20.52
CA GLU A 76 -22.16 -28.08 -21.43
C GLU A 76 -21.98 -29.45 -20.76
N ARG A 77 -21.48 -29.51 -19.51
CA ARG A 77 -21.34 -30.75 -18.73
C ARG A 77 -22.69 -31.45 -18.52
N LEU A 78 -23.73 -30.71 -18.13
CA LEU A 78 -25.06 -31.28 -17.89
C LEU A 78 -25.69 -31.79 -19.18
N LYS A 79 -25.49 -31.09 -20.31
CA LYS A 79 -25.96 -31.56 -21.62
C LYS A 79 -25.27 -32.86 -22.03
N THR A 80 -23.95 -32.96 -21.87
CA THR A 80 -23.22 -34.19 -22.21
C THR A 80 -23.61 -35.33 -21.29
N LEU A 81 -23.77 -35.08 -19.99
CA LEU A 81 -24.25 -36.05 -19.02
C LEU A 81 -25.64 -36.58 -19.40
N ALA A 82 -26.59 -35.69 -19.70
CA ALA A 82 -27.94 -36.11 -20.12
C ALA A 82 -27.92 -36.92 -21.43
N HIS A 83 -27.08 -36.53 -22.39
CA HIS A 83 -26.94 -37.24 -23.66
C HIS A 83 -26.36 -38.65 -23.46
N VAL A 84 -25.25 -38.78 -22.73
CA VAL A 84 -24.62 -40.06 -22.43
C VAL A 84 -25.54 -40.94 -21.58
N GLN A 85 -26.29 -40.35 -20.65
CA GLN A 85 -27.30 -41.07 -19.87
C GLN A 85 -28.39 -41.69 -20.77
N ALA A 86 -28.87 -40.92 -21.76
CA ALA A 86 -29.84 -41.42 -22.73
C ALA A 86 -29.24 -42.56 -23.58
N GLU A 87 -28.01 -42.42 -24.07
CA GLU A 87 -27.30 -43.47 -24.83
C GLU A 87 -27.15 -44.76 -24.00
N ILE A 88 -26.70 -44.65 -22.74
CA ILE A 88 -26.53 -45.80 -21.84
C ILE A 88 -27.87 -46.47 -21.59
N LYS A 89 -28.93 -45.71 -21.28
CA LYS A 89 -30.27 -46.28 -21.02
C LYS A 89 -30.85 -46.94 -22.26
N GLU A 90 -30.61 -46.38 -23.44
CA GLU A 90 -31.00 -47.01 -24.70
C GLU A 90 -30.27 -48.34 -24.90
N ILE A 91 -28.95 -48.39 -24.69
CA ILE A 91 -28.16 -49.62 -24.78
C ILE A 91 -28.62 -50.67 -23.76
N GLU A 92 -28.86 -50.26 -22.51
CA GLU A 92 -29.38 -51.13 -21.46
C GLU A 92 -30.76 -51.69 -21.81
N SER A 93 -31.66 -50.84 -22.30
CA SER A 93 -33.02 -51.25 -22.68
C SER A 93 -33.04 -52.23 -23.86
N ARG A 94 -32.25 -51.98 -24.91
CA ARG A 94 -32.07 -52.91 -26.04
C ARG A 94 -31.49 -54.25 -25.60
N ASN A 95 -30.65 -54.24 -24.57
CA ASN A 95 -30.02 -55.44 -24.04
C ASN A 95 -30.78 -56.12 -22.92
N ALA A 96 -31.86 -55.51 -22.43
CA ALA A 96 -32.64 -56.00 -21.32
C ALA A 96 -33.31 -57.34 -21.66
N LEU A 97 -33.40 -58.20 -20.65
CA LEU A 97 -33.90 -59.56 -20.81
C LEU A 97 -35.34 -59.58 -21.34
N ASN A 98 -36.20 -58.69 -20.83
CA ASN A 98 -37.59 -58.56 -21.27
C ASN A 98 -37.71 -58.19 -22.75
N VAL A 99 -36.89 -57.27 -23.27
CA VAL A 99 -36.89 -56.89 -24.69
C VAL A 99 -36.39 -58.05 -25.56
N LYS A 100 -35.30 -58.72 -25.14
CA LYS A 100 -34.78 -59.90 -25.84
C LYS A 100 -35.78 -61.05 -25.87
N LEU A 101 -36.46 -61.32 -24.75
CA LEU A 101 -37.52 -62.32 -24.66
C LEU A 101 -38.74 -61.94 -25.52
N GLY A 102 -39.15 -60.66 -25.49
CA GLY A 102 -40.25 -60.15 -26.31
C GLY A 102 -39.98 -60.30 -27.81
N ASN A 103 -38.78 -59.92 -28.27
CA ASN A 103 -38.38 -60.11 -29.67
C ASN A 103 -38.36 -61.58 -30.06
N MET A 104 -37.87 -62.47 -29.19
CA MET A 104 -37.87 -63.92 -29.43
C MET A 104 -39.30 -64.50 -29.49
N LEU A 105 -40.21 -64.01 -28.65
CA LEU A 105 -41.63 -64.38 -28.69
C LEU A 105 -42.29 -63.94 -29.99
N LEU A 106 -42.07 -62.69 -30.40
CA LEU A 106 -42.56 -62.14 -31.67
C LEU A 106 -42.05 -62.95 -32.87
N GLU A 107 -40.76 -63.25 -32.91
CA GLU A 107 -40.16 -64.07 -33.97
C GLU A 107 -40.76 -65.47 -33.99
N SER A 108 -40.96 -66.10 -32.83
CA SER A 108 -41.62 -67.42 -32.75
C SER A 108 -43.08 -67.40 -33.18
N SER A 109 -43.79 -66.28 -32.98
CA SER A 109 -45.20 -66.13 -33.37
C SER A 109 -45.40 -66.01 -34.89
N SER A 110 -44.36 -65.57 -35.60
CA SER A 110 -44.36 -65.45 -37.07
C SER A 110 -44.10 -66.78 -37.80
N SER A 111 -43.76 -67.85 -37.08
CA SER A 111 -43.43 -69.16 -37.63
C SER A 111 -44.52 -70.19 -37.35
N VAL A 112 -45.01 -70.89 -38.39
CA VAL A 112 -46.02 -71.96 -38.26
C VAL A 112 -45.44 -73.11 -37.44
N GLY A 113 -45.80 -73.18 -36.15
CA GLY A 113 -45.28 -74.15 -35.17
C GLY A 113 -44.29 -73.61 -34.14
N GLY A 114 -43.92 -72.31 -34.21
CA GLY A 114 -42.92 -71.71 -33.33
C GLY A 114 -43.30 -71.67 -31.85
N ILE A 115 -44.59 -71.57 -31.52
CA ILE A 115 -45.09 -71.49 -30.14
C ILE A 115 -44.75 -72.76 -29.34
N SER A 116 -44.81 -73.93 -29.96
CA SER A 116 -44.46 -75.21 -29.32
C SER A 116 -42.96 -75.35 -28.99
N LYS A 117 -42.11 -74.60 -29.69
CA LYS A 117 -40.65 -74.62 -29.54
C LYS A 117 -40.14 -73.58 -28.55
N ILE A 118 -40.99 -72.67 -28.05
CA ILE A 118 -40.62 -71.60 -27.10
C ILE A 118 -39.84 -72.14 -25.87
N PRO A 119 -40.27 -73.20 -25.16
CA PRO A 119 -39.55 -73.67 -23.98
C PRO A 119 -38.13 -74.12 -24.29
N PHE A 120 -37.95 -74.83 -25.41
CA PHE A 120 -36.64 -75.31 -25.87
C PHE A 120 -35.77 -74.16 -26.41
N ALA A 121 -36.37 -73.20 -27.12
CA ALA A 121 -35.69 -72.01 -27.60
C ALA A 121 -35.20 -71.13 -26.45
N LEU A 122 -36.01 -70.95 -25.40
CA LEU A 122 -35.63 -70.26 -24.18
C LEU A 122 -34.49 -70.96 -23.45
N LEU A 123 -34.55 -72.29 -23.32
CA LEU A 123 -33.48 -73.09 -22.71
C LEU A 123 -32.16 -72.98 -23.52
N GLY A 124 -32.27 -73.05 -24.86
CA GLY A 124 -31.15 -72.86 -25.78
C GLY A 124 -30.53 -71.48 -25.67
N PHE A 125 -31.36 -70.42 -25.67
CA PHE A 125 -30.94 -69.05 -25.44
C PHE A 125 -30.27 -68.86 -24.09
N TRP A 126 -30.82 -69.44 -23.02
CA TRP A 126 -30.21 -69.34 -21.68
C TRP A 126 -28.83 -69.99 -21.65
N ARG A 127 -28.70 -71.16 -22.30
CA ARG A 127 -27.44 -71.89 -22.41
C ARG A 127 -26.42 -71.15 -23.26
N THR A 128 -26.81 -70.53 -24.38
CA THR A 128 -25.90 -69.75 -25.24
C THR A 128 -25.56 -68.39 -24.64
N ALA A 129 -26.51 -67.70 -23.99
CA ALA A 129 -26.28 -66.42 -23.32
C ALA A 129 -25.29 -66.55 -22.15
N THR A 130 -25.31 -67.66 -21.43
CA THR A 130 -24.42 -67.91 -20.28
C THR A 130 -23.13 -68.67 -20.63
N SER A 131 -23.04 -69.21 -21.85
CA SER A 131 -21.86 -69.96 -22.31
C SER A 131 -20.61 -69.08 -22.32
N LYS A 132 -19.55 -69.56 -21.66
CA LYS A 132 -18.20 -68.98 -21.69
C LYS A 132 -17.25 -69.72 -22.64
N ASN A 133 -17.77 -70.68 -23.42
CA ASN A 133 -16.95 -71.46 -24.33
C ASN A 133 -16.50 -70.57 -25.49
N ILE A 134 -15.18 -70.44 -25.64
CA ILE A 134 -14.56 -69.64 -26.70
C ILE A 134 -14.23 -70.59 -27.86
N PRO A 135 -14.80 -70.38 -29.06
CA PRO A 135 -14.46 -71.19 -30.23
C PRO A 135 -12.98 -71.06 -30.60
N ALA A 136 -12.38 -72.15 -31.09
CA ALA A 136 -10.98 -72.15 -31.53
C ALA A 136 -10.72 -71.13 -32.67
N ALA A 137 -11.73 -70.87 -33.51
CA ALA A 137 -11.69 -69.89 -34.59
C ALA A 137 -11.40 -68.45 -34.10
N LEU A 138 -11.78 -68.12 -32.86
CA LEU A 138 -11.48 -66.80 -32.27
C LEU A 138 -10.02 -66.67 -31.82
N GLY A 139 -9.24 -67.75 -31.80
CA GLY A 139 -7.83 -67.74 -31.38
C GLY A 139 -7.62 -67.93 -29.88
N GLY A 140 -8.47 -68.73 -29.23
CA GLY A 140 -8.32 -69.08 -27.82
C GLY A 140 -8.61 -67.93 -26.86
N LYS A 141 -8.07 -68.01 -25.63
CA LYS A 141 -8.34 -67.04 -24.55
C LYS A 141 -7.88 -65.61 -24.87
N GLU A 142 -6.86 -65.48 -25.72
CA GLU A 142 -6.29 -64.19 -26.14
C GLU A 142 -7.00 -63.56 -27.34
N PHE A 143 -7.99 -64.26 -27.93
CA PHE A 143 -8.72 -63.80 -29.11
C PHE A 143 -7.81 -63.42 -30.31
N ALA A 144 -6.69 -64.13 -30.49
CA ALA A 144 -5.70 -63.80 -31.52
C ALA A 144 -6.26 -63.81 -32.95
N GLY A 145 -7.30 -64.61 -33.22
CA GLY A 145 -7.99 -64.62 -34.51
C GLY A 145 -8.76 -63.33 -34.78
N VAL A 146 -9.33 -62.73 -33.73
CA VAL A 146 -10.03 -61.44 -33.80
C VAL A 146 -9.05 -60.31 -34.08
N ILE A 147 -7.89 -60.35 -33.45
CA ILE A 147 -6.82 -59.37 -33.67
C ILE A 147 -6.34 -59.43 -35.13
N LYS A 148 -6.06 -60.62 -35.66
CA LYS A 148 -5.68 -60.78 -37.07
C LYS A 148 -6.74 -60.26 -38.04
N ALA A 149 -8.02 -60.54 -37.77
CA ALA A 149 -9.11 -60.05 -38.60
C ALA A 149 -9.27 -58.53 -38.58
N TYR A 150 -8.92 -57.90 -37.45
CA TYR A 150 -8.84 -56.45 -37.36
C TYR A 150 -7.66 -55.90 -38.18
N GLU A 151 -6.50 -56.53 -38.11
CA GLU A 151 -5.32 -56.11 -38.87
C GLU A 151 -5.54 -56.25 -40.40
N GLU A 152 -6.32 -57.24 -40.84
CA GLU A 152 -6.60 -57.47 -42.26
C GLU A 152 -7.73 -56.58 -42.83
N ARG A 153 -8.82 -56.37 -42.09
CA ARG A 153 -10.04 -55.70 -42.60
C ARG A 153 -10.69 -54.75 -41.59
N GLY A 154 -9.97 -54.33 -40.56
CA GLY A 154 -10.48 -53.48 -39.49
C GLY A 154 -11.70 -54.08 -38.79
N PHE A 155 -12.60 -53.22 -38.33
CA PHE A 155 -13.83 -53.64 -37.67
C PHE A 155 -14.77 -54.47 -38.56
N VAL A 156 -14.65 -54.39 -39.89
CA VAL A 156 -15.45 -55.22 -40.81
C VAL A 156 -15.03 -56.68 -40.70
N GLY A 157 -13.73 -56.95 -40.65
CA GLY A 157 -13.18 -58.29 -40.43
C GLY A 157 -13.62 -58.86 -39.09
N VAL A 158 -13.46 -58.08 -38.02
CA VAL A 158 -13.91 -58.47 -36.67
C VAL A 158 -15.40 -58.79 -36.63
N LYS A 159 -16.24 -57.96 -37.26
CA LYS A 159 -17.69 -58.18 -37.32
C LYS A 159 -18.03 -59.46 -38.10
N SER A 160 -17.27 -59.82 -39.12
CA SER A 160 -17.52 -61.05 -39.89
C SER A 160 -17.27 -62.32 -39.07
N ILE A 161 -16.21 -62.35 -38.27
CA ILE A 161 -15.88 -63.50 -37.41
C ILE A 161 -16.85 -63.56 -36.21
N LEU A 162 -17.28 -62.42 -35.67
CA LEU A 162 -18.20 -62.36 -34.54
C LEU A 162 -19.69 -62.54 -34.93
N LYS A 163 -19.99 -62.65 -36.23
CA LYS A 163 -21.34 -62.96 -36.75
C LYS A 163 -21.66 -64.46 -36.74
N GLU A 164 -20.71 -65.34 -36.44
CA GLU A 164 -20.99 -66.78 -36.37
C GLU A 164 -22.12 -67.07 -35.37
N ASP A 165 -23.18 -67.72 -35.88
CA ASP A 165 -24.36 -68.07 -35.11
C ASP A 165 -23.99 -68.94 -33.90
N GLY A 166 -24.40 -68.52 -32.70
CA GLY A 166 -24.18 -69.26 -31.45
C GLY A 166 -23.16 -68.65 -30.47
N LEU A 167 -22.50 -67.55 -30.82
CA LEU A 167 -21.62 -66.83 -29.90
C LEU A 167 -22.41 -66.10 -28.80
N SER A 168 -22.04 -66.36 -27.53
CA SER A 168 -22.58 -65.63 -26.38
C SER A 168 -22.26 -64.14 -26.47
N PRO A 169 -23.18 -63.24 -26.05
CA PRO A 169 -22.88 -61.82 -25.86
C PRO A 169 -21.64 -61.57 -24.99
N ILE A 170 -21.40 -62.42 -23.98
CA ILE A 170 -20.24 -62.32 -23.09
C ILE A 170 -18.94 -62.58 -23.86
N VAL A 171 -18.92 -63.61 -24.71
CA VAL A 171 -17.74 -63.96 -25.52
C VAL A 171 -17.46 -62.87 -26.55
N ARG A 172 -18.49 -62.32 -27.21
CA ARG A 172 -18.34 -61.19 -28.13
C ARG A 172 -17.79 -59.94 -27.43
N ALA A 173 -18.34 -59.60 -26.27
CA ALA A 173 -17.85 -58.46 -25.50
C ALA A 173 -16.40 -58.67 -25.02
N ASN A 174 -16.03 -59.89 -24.64
CA ASN A 174 -14.65 -60.25 -24.30
C ASN A 174 -13.70 -60.17 -25.50
N ALA A 175 -14.14 -60.58 -26.69
CA ALA A 175 -13.38 -60.44 -27.93
C ALA A 175 -13.07 -58.97 -28.25
N TYR A 176 -14.09 -58.11 -28.19
CA TYR A 176 -13.90 -56.67 -28.35
C TYR A 176 -13.02 -56.06 -27.26
N THR A 177 -13.09 -56.59 -26.03
CA THR A 177 -12.19 -56.18 -24.93
C THR A 177 -10.74 -56.56 -25.20
N ALA A 178 -10.48 -57.77 -25.69
CA ALA A 178 -9.14 -58.19 -26.07
C ALA A 178 -8.59 -57.32 -27.21
N LEU A 179 -9.43 -57.02 -28.21
CA LEU A 179 -9.08 -56.12 -29.30
C LEU A 179 -8.74 -54.71 -28.80
N ALA A 180 -9.57 -54.11 -27.95
CA ALA A 180 -9.30 -52.78 -27.39
C ALA A 180 -8.00 -52.75 -26.57
N ARG A 181 -7.66 -53.82 -25.85
CA ARG A 181 -6.36 -53.94 -25.15
C ARG A 181 -5.18 -53.97 -26.12
N HIS A 182 -5.30 -54.67 -27.25
CA HIS A 182 -4.28 -54.69 -28.31
C HIS A 182 -4.07 -53.30 -28.94
N LEU A 183 -5.17 -52.55 -29.14
CA LEU A 183 -5.14 -51.24 -29.79
C LEU A 183 -4.71 -50.10 -28.86
N MET A 184 -4.86 -50.24 -27.54
CA MET A 184 -4.69 -49.17 -26.55
C MET A 184 -3.41 -48.34 -26.69
N ARG A 185 -2.28 -48.94 -27.09
CA ARG A 185 -0.99 -48.24 -27.26
C ARG A 185 -0.73 -47.72 -28.67
N ARG A 186 -1.48 -48.18 -29.66
CA ARG A 186 -1.24 -47.93 -31.10
C ARG A 186 -2.30 -47.01 -31.71
N ASP A 187 -3.54 -47.16 -31.26
CA ASP A 187 -4.72 -46.46 -31.77
C ASP A 187 -5.74 -46.30 -30.64
N ALA A 188 -5.68 -45.15 -29.97
CA ALA A 188 -6.58 -44.83 -28.88
C ALA A 188 -8.04 -44.72 -29.35
N LYS A 189 -8.29 -44.21 -30.56
CA LYS A 189 -9.65 -44.09 -31.13
C LYS A 189 -10.24 -45.45 -31.46
N GLY A 190 -9.46 -46.32 -32.11
CA GLY A 190 -9.87 -47.71 -32.36
C GLY A 190 -10.07 -48.50 -31.06
N ALA A 191 -9.26 -48.25 -30.03
CA ALA A 191 -9.46 -48.85 -28.71
C ALA A 191 -10.77 -48.38 -28.06
N ALA A 192 -11.11 -47.10 -28.15
CA ALA A 192 -12.39 -46.56 -27.66
C ALA A 192 -13.59 -47.13 -28.43
N GLU A 193 -13.50 -47.26 -29.76
CA GLU A 193 -14.57 -47.85 -30.57
C GLU A 193 -14.77 -49.35 -30.26
N ALA A 194 -13.68 -50.10 -30.09
CA ALA A 194 -13.75 -51.50 -29.66
C ALA A 194 -14.33 -51.63 -28.24
N ALA A 195 -13.96 -50.74 -27.31
CA ALA A 195 -14.55 -50.71 -25.97
C ALA A 195 -16.05 -50.35 -26.01
N SER A 196 -16.46 -49.43 -26.89
CA SER A 196 -17.88 -49.07 -27.09
C SER A 196 -18.68 -50.29 -27.54
N LYS A 197 -18.19 -51.01 -28.56
CA LYS A 197 -18.82 -52.24 -29.05
C LYS A 197 -18.87 -53.33 -27.98
N ALA A 198 -17.86 -53.41 -27.12
CA ALA A 198 -17.87 -54.34 -25.98
C ALA A 198 -18.98 -53.99 -24.97
N PHE A 199 -19.15 -52.70 -24.66
CA PHE A 199 -20.20 -52.22 -23.76
C PHE A 199 -21.60 -52.36 -24.38
N GLU A 200 -21.78 -52.01 -25.65
CA GLU A 200 -23.03 -52.19 -26.40
C GLU A 200 -23.50 -53.65 -26.43
N THR A 201 -22.55 -54.59 -26.44
CA THR A 201 -22.86 -56.03 -26.49
C THR A 201 -23.21 -56.61 -25.11
N ASP A 202 -22.60 -56.10 -24.04
CA ASP A 202 -22.75 -56.57 -22.66
C ASP A 202 -22.67 -55.37 -21.70
N PRO A 203 -23.76 -54.59 -21.54
CA PRO A 203 -23.72 -53.36 -20.75
C PRO A 203 -23.60 -53.68 -19.27
N LYS A 204 -22.38 -53.53 -18.75
CA LYS A 204 -22.03 -53.74 -17.34
C LYS A 204 -21.20 -52.59 -16.83
N ALA A 205 -21.34 -52.30 -15.54
CA ALA A 205 -20.64 -51.21 -14.86
C ALA A 205 -19.12 -51.23 -15.08
N TYR A 206 -18.46 -52.39 -14.96
CA TYR A 206 -17.01 -52.47 -15.16
C TYR A 206 -16.58 -52.19 -16.61
N ARG A 207 -17.44 -52.49 -17.60
CA ARG A 207 -17.17 -52.17 -19.01
C ARG A 207 -17.41 -50.70 -19.29
N LEU A 208 -18.41 -50.09 -18.66
CA LEU A 208 -18.63 -48.65 -18.73
C LEU A 208 -17.45 -47.88 -18.12
N LYS A 209 -16.96 -48.30 -16.95
CA LYS A 209 -15.76 -47.75 -16.32
C LYS A 209 -14.57 -47.81 -17.26
N TRP A 210 -14.38 -48.98 -17.87
CA TRP A 210 -13.28 -49.18 -18.80
C TRP A 210 -13.43 -48.37 -20.10
N LEU A 211 -14.65 -48.25 -20.62
CA LEU A 211 -14.98 -47.40 -21.77
C LEU A 211 -14.67 -45.94 -21.48
N ALA A 212 -15.02 -45.44 -20.29
CA ALA A 212 -14.72 -44.08 -19.89
C ALA A 212 -13.21 -43.77 -19.96
N PHE A 213 -12.36 -44.68 -19.45
CA PHE A 213 -10.91 -44.53 -19.58
C PHE A 213 -10.43 -44.58 -21.04
N LYS A 214 -11.02 -45.42 -21.90
CA LYS A 214 -10.64 -45.42 -23.33
C LYS A 214 -11.12 -44.16 -24.07
N MET A 215 -12.27 -43.60 -23.70
CA MET A 215 -12.76 -42.33 -24.26
C MET A 215 -11.85 -41.16 -23.88
N HIS A 216 -11.33 -41.17 -22.64
CA HIS A 216 -10.31 -40.24 -22.18
C HIS A 216 -9.01 -40.36 -22.99
N ASP A 217 -8.48 -41.58 -23.15
CA ASP A 217 -7.28 -41.82 -23.98
C ASP A 217 -7.48 -41.37 -25.44
N ALA A 218 -8.72 -41.46 -25.96
CA ALA A 218 -9.08 -41.01 -27.32
C ALA A 218 -9.27 -39.48 -27.44
N GLY A 219 -9.24 -38.75 -26.32
CA GLY A 219 -9.39 -37.29 -26.24
C GLY A 219 -10.82 -36.79 -26.07
N ASP A 220 -11.82 -37.68 -25.92
CA ASP A 220 -13.21 -37.28 -25.66
C ASP A 220 -13.45 -37.14 -24.14
N LEU A 221 -12.89 -36.07 -23.59
CA LEU A 221 -12.90 -35.78 -22.15
C LEU A 221 -14.32 -35.63 -21.60
N ALA A 222 -15.21 -35.01 -22.38
CA ALA A 222 -16.57 -34.70 -21.95
C ALA A 222 -17.44 -35.96 -21.85
N LYS A 223 -17.35 -36.89 -22.81
CA LYS A 223 -18.04 -38.18 -22.70
C LYS A 223 -17.43 -39.05 -21.62
N ALA A 224 -16.10 -39.06 -21.49
CA ALA A 224 -15.41 -39.85 -20.48
C ALA A 224 -15.84 -39.44 -19.05
N GLU A 225 -15.88 -38.13 -18.76
CA GLU A 225 -16.35 -37.60 -17.47
C GLU A 225 -17.81 -38.00 -17.21
N ALA A 226 -18.69 -37.79 -18.19
CA ALA A 226 -20.10 -38.15 -18.08
C ALA A 226 -20.31 -39.66 -17.82
N MET A 227 -19.55 -40.53 -18.49
CA MET A 227 -19.63 -41.99 -18.27
C MET A 227 -19.18 -42.38 -16.86
N LEU A 228 -18.19 -41.70 -16.28
CA LEU A 228 -17.75 -41.94 -14.89
C LEU A 228 -18.81 -41.49 -13.89
N ASP A 229 -19.44 -40.34 -14.11
CA ASP A 229 -20.50 -39.82 -13.23
C ASP A 229 -21.77 -40.68 -13.27
N LEU A 230 -22.00 -41.42 -14.35
CA LEU A 230 -23.13 -42.32 -14.53
C LEU A 230 -22.87 -43.76 -14.02
N LEU A 231 -21.68 -44.04 -13.49
CA LEU A 231 -21.39 -45.33 -12.88
C LEU A 231 -22.22 -45.56 -11.60
N PRO A 232 -22.61 -46.81 -11.30
CA PRO A 232 -23.19 -47.15 -10.01
C PRO A 232 -22.28 -46.75 -8.84
N LEU A 233 -22.88 -46.24 -7.75
CA LEU A 233 -22.17 -45.76 -6.56
C LEU A 233 -21.32 -46.83 -5.86
N ASP A 234 -21.63 -48.11 -6.06
CA ASP A 234 -20.90 -49.26 -5.52
C ASP A 234 -19.71 -49.71 -6.39
N THR A 235 -19.44 -49.00 -7.50
CA THR A 235 -18.31 -49.30 -8.37
C THR A 235 -16.99 -49.00 -7.65
N LYS A 236 -16.21 -50.05 -7.39
CA LYS A 236 -14.91 -49.90 -6.76
C LYS A 236 -13.86 -49.39 -7.74
N PHE A 237 -13.04 -48.47 -7.27
CA PHE A 237 -11.83 -48.00 -7.92
C PHE A 237 -10.60 -48.47 -7.13
N SER A 238 -9.54 -48.81 -7.84
CA SER A 238 -8.19 -48.94 -7.27
C SER A 238 -7.59 -47.55 -7.03
N ASP A 239 -6.62 -47.40 -6.13
CA ASP A 239 -5.96 -46.11 -5.86
C ASP A 239 -5.39 -45.45 -7.13
N SER A 240 -4.81 -46.25 -8.04
CA SER A 240 -4.36 -45.79 -9.36
C SER A 240 -5.51 -45.34 -10.27
N GLU A 241 -6.67 -46.03 -10.23
CA GLU A 241 -7.84 -45.65 -11.01
C GLU A 241 -8.49 -44.37 -10.45
N GLU A 242 -8.53 -44.20 -9.13
CA GLU A 242 -9.02 -42.96 -8.51
C GLU A 242 -8.18 -41.75 -8.90
N ARG A 243 -6.85 -41.93 -8.97
CA ARG A 243 -5.92 -40.91 -9.48
C ARG A 243 -6.24 -40.55 -10.93
N GLN A 244 -6.39 -41.57 -11.78
CA GLN A 244 -6.76 -41.37 -13.19
C GLN A 244 -8.13 -40.65 -13.34
N VAL A 245 -9.12 -41.00 -12.51
CA VAL A 245 -10.43 -40.33 -12.50
C VAL A 245 -10.31 -38.86 -12.10
N LYS A 246 -9.50 -38.52 -11.08
CA LYS A 246 -9.26 -37.14 -10.66
C LYS A 246 -8.61 -36.33 -11.78
N GLN A 247 -7.58 -36.87 -12.42
CA GLN A 247 -6.91 -36.23 -13.55
C GLN A 247 -7.88 -35.99 -14.71
N LEU A 248 -8.65 -37.00 -15.10
CA LEU A 248 -9.64 -36.92 -16.17
C LEU A 248 -10.69 -35.83 -15.89
N ARG A 249 -11.20 -35.75 -14.66
CA ARG A 249 -12.15 -34.68 -14.25
C ARG A 249 -11.54 -33.29 -14.32
N TYR A 250 -10.28 -33.14 -13.90
CA TYR A 250 -9.55 -31.87 -13.99
C TYR A 250 -9.36 -31.45 -15.45
N GLU A 251 -8.89 -32.36 -16.31
CA GLU A 251 -8.71 -32.10 -17.74
C GLU A 251 -10.04 -31.77 -18.43
N ALA A 252 -11.11 -32.50 -18.14
CA ALA A 252 -12.44 -32.24 -18.68
C ALA A 252 -12.97 -30.87 -18.24
N LYS A 253 -12.84 -30.52 -16.95
CA LYS A 253 -13.22 -29.21 -16.40
C LYS A 253 -12.45 -28.06 -17.08
N ASN A 254 -11.14 -28.22 -17.24
CA ASN A 254 -10.31 -27.21 -17.87
C ASN A 254 -10.64 -27.03 -19.35
N ALA A 255 -10.88 -28.13 -20.07
CA ALA A 255 -11.26 -28.08 -21.48
C ALA A 255 -12.59 -27.33 -21.70
N ARG A 256 -13.62 -27.65 -20.89
CA ARG A 256 -14.93 -26.96 -20.98
C ARG A 256 -14.85 -25.49 -20.56
N GLN A 257 -14.07 -25.14 -19.53
CA GLN A 257 -13.87 -23.75 -19.15
C GLN A 257 -13.15 -22.93 -20.24
N ARG A 258 -12.13 -23.50 -20.88
CA ARG A 258 -11.46 -22.85 -22.02
C ARG A 258 -12.42 -22.62 -23.18
N HIS A 259 -13.22 -23.63 -23.51
CA HIS A 259 -14.23 -23.53 -24.56
C HIS A 259 -15.32 -22.49 -24.24
N ALA A 260 -15.80 -22.45 -23.00
CA ALA A 260 -16.76 -21.45 -22.54
C ALA A 260 -16.19 -20.03 -22.62
N LYS A 261 -14.95 -19.82 -22.15
CA LYS A 261 -14.26 -18.51 -22.23
C LYS A 261 -14.04 -18.04 -23.67
N GLN A 262 -13.74 -18.96 -24.59
CA GLN A 262 -13.62 -18.64 -26.02
C GLN A 262 -14.96 -18.22 -26.63
N LYS A 263 -16.06 -18.90 -26.27
CA LYS A 263 -17.39 -18.59 -26.81
C LYS A 263 -17.96 -17.25 -26.34
N THR A 264 -17.61 -16.81 -25.15
CA THR A 264 -18.19 -15.61 -24.53
C THR A 264 -17.45 -14.32 -24.86
N SER A 265 -16.45 -14.36 -25.76
CA SER A 265 -15.53 -13.23 -26.02
C SER A 265 -14.97 -12.62 -24.71
N PHE A 266 -14.91 -13.42 -23.64
CA PHE A 266 -14.66 -12.95 -22.27
C PHE A 266 -13.31 -12.24 -22.18
N SER A 267 -12.30 -12.73 -22.89
CA SER A 267 -10.98 -12.09 -22.95
C SER A 267 -11.02 -10.71 -23.59
N GLU A 268 -11.84 -10.51 -24.61
CA GLU A 268 -11.95 -9.24 -25.34
C GLU A 268 -12.71 -8.20 -24.52
N SER A 269 -13.86 -8.59 -23.94
CA SER A 269 -14.62 -7.72 -23.03
C SER A 269 -13.80 -7.34 -21.81
N ARG A 270 -13.07 -8.28 -21.21
CA ARG A 270 -12.18 -8.01 -20.07
C ARG A 270 -11.03 -7.07 -20.43
N ALA A 271 -10.40 -7.28 -21.58
CA ALA A 271 -9.35 -6.38 -22.06
C ALA A 271 -9.87 -4.96 -22.32
N GLN A 272 -11.09 -4.82 -22.84
CA GLN A 272 -11.73 -3.53 -23.06
C GLN A 272 -12.01 -2.81 -21.74
N VAL A 273 -12.63 -3.50 -20.78
CA VAL A 273 -12.91 -2.93 -19.44
C VAL A 273 -11.62 -2.55 -18.72
N MET A 274 -10.58 -3.39 -18.82
CA MET A 274 -9.28 -3.09 -18.21
C MET A 274 -8.63 -1.87 -18.87
N GLY A 275 -8.73 -1.73 -20.20
CA GLY A 275 -8.30 -0.52 -20.90
C GLY A 275 -9.06 0.74 -20.48
N GLN A 276 -10.36 0.63 -20.19
CA GLN A 276 -11.15 1.74 -19.66
C GLN A 276 -10.70 2.13 -18.24
N ILE A 277 -10.45 1.15 -17.37
CA ILE A 277 -9.95 1.40 -16.01
C ILE A 277 -8.56 2.06 -16.06
N ASP A 278 -7.66 1.59 -16.92
CA ASP A 278 -6.34 2.19 -17.10
C ASP A 278 -6.45 3.65 -17.56
N ASN A 279 -7.36 3.93 -18.50
CA ASN A 279 -7.61 5.30 -18.96
C ASN A 279 -8.18 6.18 -17.84
N LEU A 280 -9.19 5.71 -17.13
CA LEU A 280 -9.76 6.45 -15.98
C LEU A 280 -8.74 6.69 -14.88
N THR A 281 -7.84 5.72 -14.65
CA THR A 281 -6.75 5.86 -13.68
C THR A 281 -5.75 6.92 -14.12
N ARG A 282 -5.40 6.97 -15.42
CA ARG A 282 -4.57 8.04 -15.97
C ARG A 282 -5.23 9.40 -15.85
N GLU A 283 -6.53 9.50 -16.13
CA GLU A 283 -7.30 10.73 -15.99
C GLU A 283 -7.35 11.19 -14.52
N LEU A 284 -7.56 10.28 -13.57
CA LEU A 284 -7.55 10.59 -12.13
C LEU A 284 -6.17 11.07 -11.66
N ASN A 285 -5.10 10.44 -12.13
CA ASN A 285 -3.73 10.87 -11.84
C ASN A 285 -3.42 12.24 -12.45
N GLN A 286 -3.89 12.52 -13.66
CA GLN A 286 -3.75 13.83 -14.29
C GLN A 286 -4.52 14.91 -13.50
N GLN A 287 -5.77 14.64 -13.11
CA GLN A 287 -6.54 15.58 -12.29
C GLN A 287 -5.88 15.84 -10.94
N THR A 288 -5.32 14.79 -10.33
CA THR A 288 -4.51 14.91 -9.12
C THR A 288 -3.31 15.83 -9.32
N GLN A 289 -2.53 15.63 -10.38
CA GLN A 289 -1.36 16.46 -10.68
C GLN A 289 -1.76 17.92 -10.87
N LEU A 290 -2.79 18.18 -11.69
CA LEU A 290 -3.32 19.53 -11.91
C LEU A 290 -3.81 20.16 -10.60
N ALA A 291 -4.43 19.39 -9.70
CA ALA A 291 -4.85 19.87 -8.39
C ALA A 291 -3.64 20.22 -7.50
N THR A 292 -2.59 19.41 -7.50
CA THR A 292 -1.36 19.70 -6.75
C THR A 292 -0.62 20.93 -7.29
N GLU A 293 -0.54 21.08 -8.61
CA GLU A 293 0.05 22.27 -9.25
C GLU A 293 -0.79 23.51 -8.91
N SER A 294 -2.11 23.42 -9.00
CA SER A 294 -3.02 24.51 -8.61
C SER A 294 -2.83 24.90 -7.15
N GLN A 295 -2.69 23.92 -6.24
CA GLN A 295 -2.43 24.18 -4.83
C GLN A 295 -1.09 24.90 -4.60
N GLN A 296 -0.01 24.46 -5.27
CA GLN A 296 1.29 25.13 -5.21
C GLN A 296 1.21 26.59 -5.69
N THR A 297 0.52 26.84 -6.81
CA THR A 297 0.36 28.22 -7.31
C THR A 297 -0.43 29.11 -6.34
N ILE A 298 -1.42 28.54 -5.64
CA ILE A 298 -2.19 29.27 -4.62
C ILE A 298 -1.28 29.62 -3.44
N GLU A 299 -0.46 28.68 -2.97
CA GLU A 299 0.50 28.90 -1.88
C GLU A 299 1.54 29.98 -2.24
N ASP A 300 2.09 29.94 -3.45
CA ASP A 300 3.02 30.97 -3.95
C ASP A 300 2.36 32.36 -4.01
N LEU A 301 1.12 32.43 -4.50
CA LEU A 301 0.36 33.69 -4.55
C LEU A 301 0.05 34.21 -3.14
N GLN A 302 -0.30 33.33 -2.20
CA GLN A 302 -0.54 33.70 -0.80
C GLN A 302 0.74 34.25 -0.15
N HIS A 303 1.89 33.61 -0.38
CA HIS A 303 3.19 34.10 0.10
C HIS A 303 3.56 35.45 -0.51
N ALA A 304 3.35 35.64 -1.81
CA ALA A 304 3.58 36.91 -2.49
C ALA A 304 2.66 38.02 -1.95
N GLN A 305 1.38 37.71 -1.70
CA GLN A 305 0.42 38.65 -1.12
C GLN A 305 0.79 39.03 0.32
N ALA A 306 1.23 38.06 1.13
CA ALA A 306 1.70 38.32 2.50
C ALA A 306 2.94 39.24 2.49
N LYS A 307 3.90 39.00 1.60
CA LYS A 307 5.08 39.86 1.42
C LYS A 307 4.69 41.28 1.01
N LEU A 308 3.81 41.42 0.02
CA LEU A 308 3.32 42.72 -0.43
C LEU A 308 2.61 43.49 0.70
N ASN A 309 1.83 42.80 1.53
CA ASN A 309 1.17 43.41 2.68
C ASN A 309 2.17 43.85 3.76
N ALA A 310 3.22 43.05 4.02
CA ALA A 310 4.30 43.43 4.92
C ALA A 310 5.06 44.68 4.41
N ASP A 311 5.39 44.71 3.12
CA ASP A 311 6.06 45.86 2.50
C ASP A 311 5.17 47.11 2.54
N LYS A 312 3.86 46.99 2.28
CA LYS A 312 2.90 48.09 2.44
C LYS A 312 2.84 48.61 3.88
N ALA A 313 2.83 47.72 4.87
CA ALA A 313 2.85 48.10 6.27
C ALA A 313 4.16 48.82 6.66
N ALA A 314 5.30 48.35 6.16
CA ALA A 314 6.60 48.98 6.37
C ALA A 314 6.65 50.38 5.74
N LEU A 315 6.19 50.53 4.50
CA LEU A 315 6.09 51.83 3.82
C LEU A 315 5.13 52.78 4.54
N THR A 316 4.01 52.27 5.08
CA THR A 316 3.07 53.08 5.87
C THR A 316 3.74 53.59 7.14
N ARG A 317 4.44 52.72 7.89
CA ARG A 317 5.22 53.14 9.07
C ARG A 317 6.29 54.17 8.72
N GLN A 318 7.00 53.99 7.61
CA GLN A 318 8.00 54.96 7.15
C GLN A 318 7.35 56.30 6.80
N ARG A 319 6.21 56.30 6.12
CA ARG A 319 5.43 57.51 5.85
C ARG A 319 5.01 58.20 7.15
N ASP A 320 4.46 57.46 8.11
CA ASP A 320 4.01 58.02 9.39
C ASP A 320 5.18 58.64 10.16
N GLN A 321 6.33 57.96 10.19
CA GLN A 321 7.57 58.51 10.74
C GLN A 321 8.01 59.80 10.05
N GLN A 322 7.97 59.85 8.71
CA GLN A 322 8.30 61.06 7.96
C GLN A 322 7.31 62.20 8.27
N THR A 323 6.02 61.90 8.40
CA THR A 323 5.02 62.92 8.79
C THR A 323 5.23 63.41 10.21
N HIS A 324 5.62 62.53 11.15
CA HIS A 324 5.93 62.92 12.52
C HIS A 324 7.17 63.83 12.57
N LEU A 325 8.26 63.44 11.90
CA LEU A 325 9.48 64.25 11.81
C LEU A 325 9.22 65.60 11.13
N ALA A 326 8.36 65.64 10.12
CA ALA A 326 7.95 66.90 9.48
C ALA A 326 7.18 67.80 10.45
N ALA A 327 6.23 67.26 11.23
CA ALA A 327 5.50 68.01 12.24
C ALA A 327 6.39 68.51 13.39
N GLU A 328 7.38 67.71 13.82
CA GLU A 328 8.39 68.14 14.80
C GLU A 328 9.25 69.29 14.26
N ARG A 329 9.68 69.20 12.99
CA ARG A 329 10.42 70.28 12.33
C ARG A 329 9.59 71.54 12.21
N GLU A 330 8.31 71.43 11.85
CA GLU A 330 7.39 72.56 11.77
C GLU A 330 7.22 73.25 13.13
N ARG A 331 6.97 72.49 14.21
CA ARG A 331 6.92 73.02 15.57
C ARG A 331 8.24 73.68 15.99
N ALA A 332 9.37 73.09 15.63
CA ALA A 332 10.68 73.68 15.93
C ALA A 332 10.89 75.01 15.18
N VAL A 333 10.45 75.09 13.92
CA VAL A 333 10.48 76.33 13.13
C VAL A 333 9.56 77.38 13.77
N GLU A 334 8.31 77.03 14.12
CA GLU A 334 7.40 77.94 14.80
C GLU A 334 7.96 78.46 16.13
N ALA A 335 8.60 77.59 16.92
CA ALA A 335 9.24 77.98 18.17
C ALA A 335 10.43 78.93 17.95
N LEU A 336 11.26 78.67 16.93
CA LEU A 336 12.36 79.55 16.54
C LEU A 336 11.84 80.90 16.04
N GLU A 337 10.77 80.93 15.24
CA GLU A 337 10.13 82.17 14.78
C GLU A 337 9.56 82.99 15.94
N GLN A 338 8.93 82.33 16.93
CA GLN A 338 8.46 83.00 18.15
C GLN A 338 9.63 83.58 18.94
N LYS A 339 10.73 82.82 19.10
CA LYS A 339 11.95 83.31 19.76
C LYS A 339 12.57 84.48 19.01
N GLN A 340 12.60 84.42 17.68
CA GLN A 340 13.07 85.53 16.85
C GLN A 340 12.21 86.78 17.06
N LYS A 341 10.88 86.66 17.04
CA LYS A 341 9.95 87.77 17.33
C LYS A 341 10.12 88.32 18.75
N GLN A 342 10.36 87.47 19.75
CA GLN A 342 10.66 87.89 21.12
C GLN A 342 11.94 88.71 21.18
N LEU A 343 13.02 88.23 20.56
CA LEU A 343 14.30 88.93 20.50
C LEU A 343 14.18 90.26 19.75
N GLU A 344 13.46 90.30 18.63
CA GLU A 344 13.19 91.54 17.90
C GLU A 344 12.41 92.56 18.76
N ALA A 345 11.40 92.11 19.50
CA ALA A 345 10.66 92.96 20.42
C ALA A 345 11.52 93.47 21.59
N GLU A 346 12.37 92.61 22.16
CA GLU A 346 13.35 93.00 23.18
C GLU A 346 14.38 93.99 22.64
N MET A 347 14.89 93.78 21.43
CA MET A 347 15.78 94.72 20.76
C MET A 347 15.12 96.10 20.60
N VAL A 348 13.88 96.15 20.12
CA VAL A 348 13.13 97.41 20.00
C VAL A 348 12.92 98.06 21.38
N ARG A 349 12.61 97.27 22.40
CA ARG A 349 12.44 97.76 23.78
C ARG A 349 13.74 98.32 24.34
N LEU A 350 14.87 97.65 24.11
CA LEU A 350 16.20 98.11 24.53
C LEU A 350 16.61 99.38 23.79
N VAL A 351 16.34 99.48 22.48
CA VAL A 351 16.58 100.72 21.72
C VAL A 351 15.75 101.87 22.28
N ARG A 352 14.46 101.64 22.56
CA ARG A 352 13.61 102.66 23.17
C ARG A 352 14.08 103.05 24.58
N ALA A 353 14.50 102.10 25.40
CA ALA A 353 15.05 102.39 26.72
C ALA A 353 16.36 103.18 26.64
N LEU A 354 17.19 102.91 25.62
CA LEU A 354 18.39 103.68 25.33
C LEU A 354 18.03 105.11 24.92
N ASP A 355 17.04 105.30 24.03
CA ASP A 355 16.54 106.62 23.62
C ASP A 355 15.93 107.41 24.80
N GLU A 356 15.18 106.74 25.68
CA GLU A 356 14.65 107.36 26.90
C GLU A 356 15.78 107.74 27.86
N SER A 357 16.83 106.91 27.98
CA SER A 357 18.01 107.24 28.78
C SER A 357 18.83 108.39 28.20
N THR A 358 18.93 108.52 26.88
CA THR A 358 19.64 109.64 26.23
C THR A 358 18.85 110.94 26.39
N LEU A 359 17.53 110.91 26.21
CA LEU A 359 16.65 112.05 26.49
C LEU A 359 16.76 112.51 27.94
N LEU A 360 16.74 111.56 28.89
CA LEU A 360 16.84 111.88 30.31
C LEU A 360 18.24 112.40 30.68
N ALA A 361 19.29 111.92 30.01
CA ALA A 361 20.64 112.48 30.14
C ALA A 361 20.73 113.91 29.56
N ASP A 362 20.05 114.19 28.45
CA ASP A 362 20.01 115.54 27.86
C ASP A 362 19.18 116.52 28.71
N VAL A 363 18.06 116.08 29.29
CA VAL A 363 17.30 116.88 30.27
C VAL A 363 18.16 117.18 31.50
N ARG A 364 18.84 116.17 32.07
CA ARG A 364 19.77 116.38 33.19
C ARG A 364 20.92 117.33 32.80
N ARG A 365 21.42 117.26 31.57
CA ARG A 365 22.44 118.20 31.07
C ARG A 365 21.87 119.62 31.00
N GLN A 366 20.66 119.81 30.49
CA GLN A 366 19.99 121.12 30.49
C GLN A 366 19.71 121.65 31.90
N GLU A 367 19.29 120.79 32.83
CA GLU A 367 19.14 121.15 34.24
C GLU A 367 20.47 121.59 34.86
N LEU A 368 21.56 120.88 34.56
CA LEU A 368 22.92 121.27 34.99
C LEU A 368 23.38 122.59 34.37
N GLU A 369 23.10 122.83 33.08
CA GLU A 369 23.37 124.11 32.42
C GLU A 369 22.54 125.25 33.01
N ASN A 370 21.26 125.00 33.32
CA ASN A 370 20.38 125.97 33.99
C ASN A 370 20.81 126.25 35.43
N LEU A 371 21.26 125.23 36.18
CA LEU A 371 21.87 125.47 37.49
C LEU A 371 23.17 126.26 37.34
N ALA A 372 24.00 125.95 36.34
CA ALA A 372 25.24 126.69 36.09
C ALA A 372 24.97 128.16 35.68
N SER A 373 23.91 128.43 34.91
CA SER A 373 23.49 129.79 34.57
C SER A 373 22.92 130.52 35.79
N GLN A 374 22.09 129.88 36.62
CA GLN A 374 21.64 130.42 37.90
C GLN A 374 22.80 130.68 38.87
N HIS A 375 23.80 129.81 38.92
CA HIS A 375 25.01 130.01 39.70
C HIS A 375 25.86 131.16 39.15
N THR A 376 25.95 131.35 37.84
CA THR A 376 26.67 132.49 37.25
C THR A 376 25.91 133.80 37.40
N GLU A 377 24.58 133.81 37.35
CA GLU A 377 23.74 134.97 37.67
C GLU A 377 23.81 135.33 39.16
N SER A 378 23.82 134.32 40.04
CA SER A 378 24.05 134.49 41.48
C SER A 378 25.46 135.01 41.77
N LEU A 379 26.48 134.57 41.03
CA LEU A 379 27.83 135.11 41.12
C LEU A 379 27.93 136.53 40.53
N GLN A 380 27.12 136.89 39.53
CA GLN A 380 27.03 138.25 38.99
C GLN A 380 26.22 139.20 39.90
N SER A 381 25.25 138.72 40.68
CA SER A 381 24.55 139.51 41.70
C SER A 381 25.42 139.67 42.97
N LEU A 382 26.08 138.61 43.42
CA LEU A 382 27.10 138.68 44.48
C LEU A 382 28.28 139.58 44.07
N SER A 383 28.69 139.58 42.81
CA SER A 383 29.73 140.49 42.29
C SER A 383 29.27 141.96 42.21
N LYS A 384 27.96 142.25 42.19
CA LYS A 384 27.42 143.63 42.23
C LYS A 384 27.16 144.12 43.67
N GLU A 385 26.91 143.21 44.61
CA GLU A 385 26.80 143.54 46.04
C GLU A 385 28.18 143.61 46.73
N LEU A 386 29.22 142.98 46.17
CA LEU A 386 30.59 142.99 46.71
C LEU A 386 31.40 144.27 46.40
N ASP A 387 30.97 145.11 45.45
CA ASP A 387 31.59 146.43 45.15
C ASP A 387 30.92 147.62 45.90
N SER A 388 29.90 147.38 46.74
CA SER A 388 29.20 148.44 47.48
C SER A 388 29.16 148.28 49.01
N ALA A 389 29.91 147.34 49.60
CA ALA A 389 29.95 147.15 51.05
C ALA A 389 31.36 146.95 51.65
N GLY A 390 32.38 147.60 51.08
CA GLY A 390 33.73 147.76 51.65
C GLY A 390 33.82 148.77 52.81
N LYS A 391 32.74 149.04 53.53
CA LYS A 391 32.75 149.88 54.74
C LYS A 391 31.86 149.28 55.83
N THR A 392 32.54 148.74 56.85
CA THR A 392 32.11 148.53 58.25
C THR A 392 31.86 147.09 58.74
N GLU A 393 32.84 146.23 58.49
CA GLU A 393 33.31 145.20 59.42
C GLU A 393 33.87 145.84 60.72
N LYS A 394 33.04 146.59 61.47
CA LYS A 394 33.40 147.09 62.83
C LYS A 394 32.23 147.64 63.65
N PHE A 395 31.10 146.95 63.65
CA PHE A 395 30.26 146.88 64.86
C PHE A 395 30.05 145.40 65.26
N LEU A 396 31.18 144.71 65.17
CA LEU A 396 31.65 143.61 66.01
C LEU A 396 30.62 143.06 67.00
N ARG A 397 30.49 141.74 66.95
CA ARG A 397 30.96 140.93 68.08
C ARG A 397 30.41 141.47 69.42
N ASN A 398 29.09 141.43 69.60
CA ASN A 398 28.43 141.23 70.89
C ASN A 398 26.90 141.22 70.76
N LEU A 399 26.36 140.02 70.61
CA LEU A 399 25.15 139.46 71.23
C LEU A 399 24.96 138.13 70.50
N LEU A 400 25.65 137.05 70.87
CA LEU A 400 25.54 136.35 72.15
C LEU A 400 24.10 136.27 72.64
N GLU A 401 23.63 135.03 72.69
CA GLU A 401 22.43 134.56 73.40
C GLU A 401 21.07 134.97 72.82
N GLN A 402 20.43 134.01 72.15
CA GLN A 402 19.41 133.23 72.87
C GLN A 402 19.02 131.96 72.10
N GLU A 403 19.27 130.83 72.78
CA GLU A 403 18.37 129.67 72.92
C GLU A 403 17.71 129.09 71.65
N GLN A 404 18.16 127.91 71.21
CA GLN A 404 17.53 126.64 71.57
C GLN A 404 16.04 126.76 71.95
N VAL A 405 15.17 126.00 71.28
CA VAL A 405 14.42 124.87 71.89
C VAL A 405 13.24 124.46 70.98
N LYS A 406 13.22 123.14 70.68
CA LYS A 406 12.05 122.27 70.35
C LYS A 406 11.44 122.44 68.95
N ASN A 407 11.03 121.41 68.21
CA ASN A 407 10.85 119.97 68.46
C ASN A 407 10.55 119.30 67.10
N LEU A 408 11.13 118.14 66.76
CA LEU A 408 10.59 116.75 66.85
C LEU A 408 9.51 116.34 65.81
N GLY A 409 9.66 115.11 65.29
CA GLY A 409 8.60 114.26 64.70
C GLY A 409 9.01 113.67 63.35
N LEU A 410 9.59 112.46 63.19
CA LEU A 410 9.15 111.12 63.60
C LEU A 410 7.76 110.71 63.06
N VAL A 411 7.60 110.54 61.73
CA VAL A 411 6.46 109.79 61.12
C VAL A 411 6.79 109.11 59.76
N GLN A 412 7.91 108.39 59.61
CA GLN A 412 8.15 107.60 58.37
C GLN A 412 8.43 106.11 58.60
N ALA A 413 8.16 105.59 59.80
CA ALA A 413 8.29 104.17 60.15
C ALA A 413 6.94 103.43 60.29
N ARG A 414 5.86 103.90 59.66
CA ARG A 414 4.52 103.28 59.84
C ARG A 414 3.71 103.01 58.57
N HIS A 415 4.33 103.00 57.39
CA HIS A 415 3.66 102.65 56.13
C HIS A 415 4.20 101.39 55.44
N GLU A 416 5.35 100.85 55.86
CA GLU A 416 5.97 99.66 55.25
C GLU A 416 5.45 98.32 55.80
N MET A 417 4.65 98.29 56.87
CA MET A 417 4.21 97.05 57.52
C MET A 417 2.80 96.56 57.11
N ILE A 418 2.06 97.31 56.28
CA ILE A 418 0.65 96.98 55.93
C ILE A 418 0.52 96.37 54.51
N VAL A 419 1.53 96.47 53.65
CA VAL A 419 1.48 95.93 52.26
C VAL A 419 1.98 94.48 52.13
N GLN A 420 2.47 93.86 53.21
CA GLN A 420 3.02 92.49 53.17
C GLN A 420 2.02 91.37 53.57
N ILE A 421 0.75 91.69 53.85
CA ILE A 421 -0.24 90.68 54.32
C ILE A 421 -1.16 90.17 53.19
N GLU A 422 -1.37 90.94 52.11
CA GLU A 422 -2.19 90.48 50.96
C GLU A 422 -1.43 89.57 49.97
N SER A 423 -0.09 89.60 49.95
CA SER A 423 0.72 88.78 49.03
C SER A 423 0.90 87.32 49.47
N LEU A 424 0.38 86.92 50.64
CA LEU A 424 0.49 85.55 51.15
C LEU A 424 -0.77 84.70 50.86
N GLU A 425 -1.92 85.30 50.58
CA GLU A 425 -3.15 84.56 50.27
C GLU A 425 -3.15 84.02 48.82
N ASP A 426 -2.67 84.80 47.86
CA ASP A 426 -2.54 84.36 46.45
C ASP A 426 -1.55 83.19 46.29
N LEU A 427 -0.43 83.22 47.03
CA LEU A 427 0.57 82.14 47.03
C LEU A 427 0.04 80.84 47.68
N ILE A 428 -0.88 80.93 48.64
CA ILE A 428 -1.51 79.75 49.27
C ILE A 428 -2.58 79.14 48.35
N GLN A 429 -3.31 79.97 47.58
CA GLN A 429 -4.31 79.50 46.63
C GLN A 429 -3.67 78.81 45.40
N GLU A 430 -2.57 79.35 44.88
CA GLU A 430 -1.78 78.74 43.80
C GLU A 430 -1.16 77.40 44.24
N ALA A 431 -0.63 77.34 45.48
CA ALA A 431 -0.09 76.11 46.04
C ALA A 431 -1.16 75.01 46.22
N ALA A 432 -2.39 75.37 46.58
CA ALA A 432 -3.51 74.43 46.72
C ALA A 432 -4.00 73.89 45.37
N GLN A 433 -4.08 74.73 44.33
CA GLN A 433 -4.44 74.29 42.97
C GLN A 433 -3.37 73.39 42.35
N LEU A 434 -2.08 73.71 42.55
CA LEU A 434 -0.97 72.86 42.13
C LEU A 434 -0.98 71.51 42.86
N ALA A 435 -1.34 71.48 44.14
CA ALA A 435 -1.46 70.25 44.91
C ALA A 435 -2.60 69.34 44.42
N GLU A 436 -3.74 69.92 44.01
CA GLU A 436 -4.87 69.16 43.47
C GLU A 436 -4.59 68.61 42.05
N VAL A 437 -3.95 69.41 41.18
CA VAL A 437 -3.50 68.93 39.87
C VAL A 437 -2.49 67.78 40.02
N ARG A 438 -1.51 67.93 40.94
CA ARG A 438 -0.57 66.85 41.24
C ARG A 438 -1.25 65.61 41.83
N ARG A 439 -2.31 65.78 42.63
CA ARG A 439 -3.10 64.66 43.17
C ARG A 439 -3.82 63.91 42.05
N GLN A 440 -4.42 64.61 41.10
CA GLN A 440 -5.08 64.02 39.94
C GLN A 440 -4.07 63.33 39.00
N GLU A 441 -2.88 63.90 38.79
CA GLU A 441 -1.78 63.25 38.07
C GLU A 441 -1.31 61.98 38.78
N ILE A 442 -1.15 62.00 40.11
CA ILE A 442 -0.78 60.82 40.89
C ILE A 442 -1.87 59.74 40.81
N GLU A 443 -3.15 60.12 40.86
CA GLU A 443 -4.26 59.18 40.76
C GLU A 443 -4.34 58.55 39.36
N ALA A 444 -4.18 59.34 38.30
CA ALA A 444 -4.11 58.85 36.92
C ALA A 444 -2.90 57.91 36.69
N LEU A 445 -1.73 58.26 37.23
CA LEU A 445 -0.54 57.40 37.20
C LEU A 445 -0.73 56.12 38.03
N SER A 446 -1.48 56.16 39.13
CA SER A 446 -1.79 54.98 39.92
C SER A 446 -2.71 54.01 39.17
N GLN A 447 -3.68 54.54 38.41
CA GLN A 447 -4.59 53.76 37.59
C GLN A 447 -3.88 53.15 36.37
N SER A 448 -3.00 53.90 35.69
CA SER A 448 -2.22 53.35 34.57
C SER A 448 -1.22 52.29 35.04
N LYS A 449 -0.60 52.48 36.22
CA LYS A 449 0.27 51.47 36.82
C LYS A 449 -0.51 50.19 37.18
N ALA A 450 -1.72 50.30 37.71
CA ALA A 450 -2.57 49.15 37.98
C ALA A 450 -2.96 48.41 36.68
N GLN A 451 -3.28 49.13 35.61
CA GLN A 451 -3.55 48.54 34.29
C GLN A 451 -2.35 47.78 33.75
N VAL A 452 -1.15 48.35 33.80
CA VAL A 452 0.09 47.69 33.35
C VAL A 452 0.39 46.43 34.17
N GLU A 453 0.18 46.44 35.48
CA GLU A 453 0.37 45.23 36.31
C GLU A 453 -0.65 44.13 35.95
N THR A 454 -1.90 44.49 35.62
CA THR A 454 -2.89 43.51 35.14
C THR A 454 -2.54 42.95 33.76
N GLU A 455 -2.08 43.78 32.83
CA GLU A 455 -1.64 43.34 31.50
C GLU A 455 -0.41 42.44 31.59
N LYS A 456 0.54 42.77 32.48
CA LYS A 456 1.72 41.96 32.76
C LYS A 456 1.33 40.60 33.36
N ALA A 457 0.36 40.56 34.26
CA ALA A 457 -0.16 39.30 34.80
C ALA A 457 -0.84 38.45 33.72
N ASN A 458 -1.63 39.06 32.82
CA ASN A 458 -2.27 38.36 31.72
C ASN A 458 -1.26 37.83 30.69
N LEU A 459 -0.21 38.61 30.38
CA LEU A 459 0.88 38.16 29.51
C LEU A 459 1.68 37.02 30.15
N ALA A 460 1.90 37.04 31.47
CA ALA A 460 2.55 35.94 32.17
C ALA A 460 1.74 34.63 32.05
N VAL A 461 0.42 34.70 32.20
CA VAL A 461 -0.48 33.54 32.02
C VAL A 461 -0.44 33.04 30.57
N SER A 462 -0.50 33.92 29.57
CA SER A 462 -0.42 33.52 28.17
C SER A 462 0.94 32.90 27.80
N LEU A 463 2.04 33.38 28.39
CA LEU A 463 3.36 32.76 28.22
C LEU A 463 3.44 31.38 28.87
N GLU A 464 2.81 31.18 30.02
CA GLU A 464 2.73 29.87 30.68
C GLU A 464 1.89 28.88 29.85
N GLU A 465 0.76 29.31 29.29
CA GLU A 465 -0.05 28.48 28.38
C GLU A 465 0.72 28.08 27.12
N THR A 466 1.47 29.01 26.51
CA THR A 466 2.30 28.69 25.34
C THR A 466 3.47 27.76 25.68
N ALA A 467 4.04 27.88 26.88
CA ALA A 467 5.07 26.95 27.37
C ALA A 467 4.51 25.55 27.59
N GLN A 468 3.33 25.42 28.19
CA GLN A 468 2.65 24.13 28.38
C GLN A 468 2.29 23.47 27.04
N LEU A 469 1.80 24.24 26.07
CA LEU A 469 1.49 23.73 24.73
C LEU A 469 2.76 23.28 23.98
N ALA A 470 3.87 24.00 24.13
CA ALA A 470 5.16 23.61 23.56
C ALA A 470 5.69 22.31 24.19
N GLU A 471 5.53 22.14 25.50
CA GLU A 471 5.93 20.91 26.19
C GLU A 471 5.05 19.71 25.82
N ALA A 472 3.73 19.90 25.68
CA ALA A 472 2.83 18.87 25.19
C ALA A 472 3.18 18.43 23.75
N ARG A 473 3.47 19.37 22.85
CA ARG A 473 3.93 19.06 21.48
C ARG A 473 5.27 18.35 21.45
N ARG A 474 6.19 18.71 22.36
CA ARG A 474 7.48 18.02 22.49
C ARG A 474 7.29 16.55 22.91
N GLN A 475 6.42 16.29 23.88
CA GLN A 475 6.09 14.92 24.30
C GLN A 475 5.43 14.11 23.17
N GLU A 476 4.55 14.72 22.39
CA GLU A 476 3.92 14.09 21.23
C GLU A 476 4.94 13.74 20.13
N ILE A 477 5.87 14.66 19.83
CA ILE A 477 6.97 14.42 18.89
C ILE A 477 7.89 13.29 19.38
N GLU A 478 8.19 13.26 20.69
CA GLU A 478 9.02 12.21 21.27
C GLU A 478 8.33 10.84 21.19
N ALA A 479 7.03 10.75 21.49
CA ALA A 479 6.25 9.52 21.34
C ALA A 479 6.18 9.05 19.87
N LEU A 480 5.96 9.97 18.93
CA LEU A 480 5.97 9.66 17.50
C LEU A 480 7.37 9.20 17.02
N SER A 481 8.44 9.79 17.55
CA SER A 481 9.81 9.38 17.23
C SER A 481 10.13 7.97 17.73
N GLN A 482 9.65 7.61 18.92
CA GLN A 482 9.81 6.26 19.48
C GLN A 482 8.99 5.23 18.69
N SER A 483 7.75 5.56 18.32
CA SER A 483 6.92 4.70 17.46
C SER A 483 7.55 4.49 16.09
N LYS A 484 8.14 5.53 15.49
CA LYS A 484 8.84 5.41 14.20
C LYS A 484 10.08 4.53 14.33
N ALA A 485 10.85 4.65 15.40
CA ALA A 485 12.01 3.79 15.66
C ALA A 485 11.60 2.31 15.81
N GLN A 486 10.47 2.03 16.46
CA GLN A 486 9.94 0.67 16.58
C GLN A 486 9.55 0.08 15.21
N VAL A 487 8.88 0.85 14.37
CA VAL A 487 8.49 0.41 13.02
C VAL A 487 9.71 0.13 12.14
N GLU A 488 10.76 0.95 12.21
CA GLU A 488 12.01 0.70 11.47
C GLU A 488 12.75 -0.53 11.99
N ALA A 489 12.73 -0.78 13.31
CA ALA A 489 13.29 -2.00 13.90
C ALA A 489 12.53 -3.26 13.46
N ASP A 490 11.20 -3.22 13.45
CA ASP A 490 10.35 -4.33 12.99
C ASP A 490 10.57 -4.61 11.49
N LYS A 491 10.70 -3.55 10.69
CA LYS A 491 11.04 -3.66 9.26
C LYS A 491 12.40 -4.31 9.06
N ALA A 492 13.42 -3.91 9.82
CA ALA A 492 14.74 -4.53 9.76
C ALA A 492 14.71 -6.01 10.16
N GLY A 493 13.91 -6.37 11.17
CA GLY A 493 13.69 -7.76 11.59
C GLY A 493 13.01 -8.60 10.49
N LEU A 494 11.99 -8.05 9.83
CA LEU A 494 11.31 -8.72 8.72
C LEU A 494 12.22 -8.89 7.50
N THR A 495 13.07 -7.91 7.19
CA THR A 495 14.05 -8.06 6.11
C THR A 495 15.08 -9.14 6.43
N GLY A 496 15.54 -9.23 7.68
CA GLY A 496 16.44 -10.31 8.12
C GLY A 496 15.79 -11.69 8.00
N ALA A 497 14.52 -11.82 8.41
CA ALA A 497 13.78 -13.08 8.31
C ALA A 497 13.57 -13.52 6.85
N LEU A 498 13.39 -12.57 5.93
CA LEU A 498 13.30 -12.84 4.49
C LEU A 498 14.65 -13.28 3.90
N GLU A 499 15.75 -12.67 4.33
CA GLU A 499 17.09 -13.11 3.92
C GLU A 499 17.43 -14.51 4.46
N GLU A 500 17.08 -14.81 5.71
CA GLU A 500 17.24 -16.16 6.29
C GLU A 500 16.38 -17.19 5.55
N ALA A 501 15.13 -16.85 5.21
CA ALA A 501 14.26 -17.72 4.42
C ALA A 501 14.82 -17.96 3.00
N ALA A 502 15.40 -16.93 2.37
CA ALA A 502 16.04 -17.06 1.07
C ALA A 502 17.31 -17.93 1.12
N GLN A 503 18.14 -17.77 2.16
CA GLN A 503 19.32 -18.61 2.38
C GLN A 503 18.93 -20.08 2.64
N LEU A 504 17.87 -20.32 3.42
CA LEU A 504 17.38 -21.67 3.67
C LEU A 504 16.78 -22.30 2.40
N ALA A 505 16.09 -21.52 1.57
CA ALA A 505 15.60 -21.98 0.28
C ALA A 505 16.76 -22.36 -0.68
N GLU A 506 17.82 -21.55 -0.73
CA GLU A 506 18.99 -21.84 -1.56
C GLU A 506 19.78 -23.04 -1.02
N ALA A 507 19.91 -23.20 0.30
CA ALA A 507 20.51 -24.38 0.92
C ALA A 507 19.72 -25.67 0.59
N ARG A 508 18.38 -25.61 0.64
CA ARG A 508 17.53 -26.74 0.24
C ARG A 508 17.63 -27.05 -1.25
N ARG A 509 17.79 -26.03 -2.09
CA ARG A 509 18.02 -26.19 -3.53
C ARG A 509 19.34 -26.90 -3.82
N GLN A 510 20.42 -26.51 -3.13
CA GLN A 510 21.72 -27.17 -3.24
C GLN A 510 21.68 -28.61 -2.72
N GLU A 511 20.92 -28.88 -1.66
CA GLU A 511 20.70 -30.24 -1.14
C GLU A 511 19.95 -31.12 -2.15
N ILE A 512 18.90 -30.59 -2.79
CA ILE A 512 18.16 -31.28 -3.86
C ILE A 512 19.08 -31.57 -5.06
N GLU A 513 19.91 -30.61 -5.46
CA GLU A 513 20.86 -30.77 -6.55
C GLU A 513 21.92 -31.83 -6.24
N ALA A 514 22.49 -31.82 -5.03
CA ALA A 514 23.42 -32.85 -4.58
C ALA A 514 22.77 -34.25 -4.54
N LEU A 515 21.51 -34.36 -4.07
CA LEU A 515 20.76 -35.61 -4.07
C LEU A 515 20.46 -36.10 -5.49
N SER A 516 20.17 -35.19 -6.42
CA SER A 516 19.96 -35.51 -7.84
C SER A 516 21.24 -36.04 -8.51
N GLN A 517 22.39 -35.44 -8.21
CA GLN A 517 23.68 -35.87 -8.73
C GLN A 517 24.10 -37.22 -8.13
N ALA A 518 23.84 -37.43 -6.83
CA ALA A 518 24.06 -38.72 -6.17
C ALA A 518 23.17 -39.82 -6.77
N LYS A 519 21.90 -39.53 -7.07
CA LYS A 519 20.99 -40.46 -7.74
C LYS A 519 21.49 -40.79 -9.16
N ALA A 520 21.98 -39.80 -9.90
CA ALA A 520 22.56 -40.01 -11.22
C ALA A 520 23.82 -40.90 -11.16
N GLN A 521 24.69 -40.69 -10.15
CA GLN A 521 25.86 -41.54 -9.95
C GLN A 521 25.48 -42.98 -9.60
N VAL A 522 24.46 -43.18 -8.75
CA VAL A 522 23.97 -44.53 -8.41
C VAL A 522 23.36 -45.24 -9.63
N GLU A 523 22.62 -44.53 -10.49
CA GLU A 523 22.12 -45.12 -11.73
C GLU A 523 23.26 -45.41 -12.74
N ALA A 524 24.30 -44.57 -12.80
CA ALA A 524 25.49 -44.84 -13.60
C ALA A 524 26.27 -46.06 -13.09
N ASP A 525 26.47 -46.18 -11.77
CA ASP A 525 27.14 -47.32 -11.14
C ASP A 525 26.32 -48.61 -11.33
N LYS A 526 24.98 -48.52 -11.27
CA LYS A 526 24.07 -49.63 -11.56
C LYS A 526 24.14 -50.04 -13.03
N ALA A 527 24.22 -49.10 -13.97
CA ALA A 527 24.43 -49.38 -15.39
C ALA A 527 25.80 -50.04 -15.65
N GLY A 528 26.84 -49.57 -14.95
CA GLY A 528 28.18 -50.17 -14.98
C GLY A 528 28.20 -51.59 -14.41
N LEU A 529 27.51 -51.84 -13.29
CA LEU A 529 27.37 -53.17 -12.70
C LEU A 529 26.54 -54.12 -13.58
N THR A 530 25.51 -53.64 -14.26
CA THR A 530 24.78 -54.45 -15.25
C THR A 530 25.64 -54.78 -16.45
N GLY A 531 26.47 -53.85 -16.93
CA GLY A 531 27.45 -54.11 -17.99
C GLY A 531 28.54 -55.10 -17.56
N ALA A 532 29.05 -54.98 -16.33
CA ALA A 532 30.03 -55.91 -15.77
C ALA A 532 29.43 -57.31 -15.53
N LEU A 533 28.14 -57.42 -15.19
CA LEU A 533 27.42 -58.69 -15.10
C LEU A 533 27.19 -59.31 -16.48
N GLU A 534 26.94 -58.51 -17.51
CA GLU A 534 26.86 -58.96 -18.91
C GLU A 534 28.23 -59.42 -19.44
N GLU A 535 29.31 -58.69 -19.16
CA GLU A 535 30.68 -59.11 -19.48
C GLU A 535 31.09 -60.37 -18.69
N ALA A 536 30.74 -60.47 -17.41
CA ALA A 536 30.99 -61.68 -16.61
C ALA A 536 30.17 -62.88 -17.11
N ALA A 537 28.94 -62.65 -17.59
CA ALA A 537 28.12 -63.67 -18.24
C ALA A 537 28.76 -64.12 -19.57
N GLN A 538 29.23 -63.18 -20.39
CA GLN A 538 29.92 -63.47 -21.66
C GLN A 538 31.28 -64.19 -21.44
N LEU A 539 32.03 -63.84 -20.39
CA LEU A 539 33.26 -64.54 -20.00
C LEU A 539 33.00 -65.92 -19.38
N ALA A 540 31.88 -66.11 -18.67
CA ALA A 540 31.45 -67.42 -18.18
C ALA A 540 30.96 -68.33 -19.32
N GLU A 541 30.33 -67.77 -20.36
CA GLU A 541 29.96 -68.47 -21.58
C GLU A 541 31.20 -68.81 -22.44
N ALA A 542 32.18 -67.92 -22.51
CA ALA A 542 33.48 -68.19 -23.14
C ALA A 542 34.32 -69.23 -22.38
N ARG A 543 34.16 -69.36 -21.06
CA ARG A 543 34.81 -70.41 -20.23
C ARG A 543 34.08 -71.74 -20.24
N ARG A 544 32.78 -71.80 -20.57
CA ARG A 544 32.04 -73.06 -20.76
C ARG A 544 32.39 -73.81 -22.05
N GLY A 545 33.08 -73.16 -23.00
CA GLY A 545 33.54 -73.77 -24.25
C GLY A 545 34.97 -74.30 -24.25
N ARG A 546 35.72 -74.23 -23.14
CA ARG A 546 37.11 -74.68 -23.10
C ARG A 546 37.49 -75.29 -21.75
N SER A 547 37.44 -76.62 -21.69
CA SER A 547 38.36 -77.43 -20.89
C SER A 547 39.30 -78.15 -21.89
N PRO A 548 40.58 -78.40 -21.56
CA PRO A 548 40.99 -78.96 -20.27
C PRO A 548 42.27 -78.38 -19.62
N GLU A 549 42.53 -78.90 -18.43
CA GLU A 549 43.85 -79.19 -17.83
C GLU A 549 44.77 -78.06 -17.36
N SER A 550 44.90 -77.93 -16.03
CA SER A 550 46.12 -78.28 -15.25
C SER A 550 46.18 -77.47 -13.94
N ALA A 551 46.36 -78.18 -12.82
CA ALA A 551 46.90 -77.62 -11.58
C ALA A 551 48.41 -77.37 -11.78
N PRO A 552 49.10 -76.45 -11.04
CA PRO A 552 49.43 -76.73 -9.64
C PRO A 552 49.67 -75.52 -8.68
N ASP A 553 49.78 -75.87 -7.40
CA ASP A 553 50.60 -75.33 -6.29
C ASP A 553 50.70 -73.83 -5.91
N LYS A 554 50.31 -73.59 -4.65
CA LYS A 554 51.01 -72.90 -3.53
C LYS A 554 51.31 -71.39 -3.49
N ALA A 555 51.28 -70.94 -2.23
CA ALA A 555 51.73 -69.67 -1.64
C ALA A 555 50.83 -68.47 -1.98
N GLY A 556 50.30 -67.69 -1.05
CA GLY A 556 50.79 -67.28 0.26
C GLY A 556 50.62 -65.77 0.33
N LEU A 557 50.42 -65.25 1.55
CA LEU A 557 50.54 -63.84 1.97
C LEU A 557 49.25 -63.00 2.10
N THR A 558 48.89 -62.84 3.39
CA THR A 558 48.66 -61.57 4.12
C THR A 558 47.43 -60.70 3.79
N GLY A 559 46.57 -60.52 4.81
CA GLY A 559 45.49 -59.51 4.85
C GLY A 559 45.98 -58.05 4.88
N PRO A 560 45.08 -57.07 5.11
CA PRO A 560 44.54 -56.87 6.46
C PRO A 560 43.06 -56.41 6.57
N LYS A 561 42.57 -56.55 7.80
CA LYS A 561 41.35 -56.03 8.46
C LYS A 561 40.69 -54.76 7.89
N PRO A 562 39.34 -54.66 7.93
CA PRO A 562 38.66 -53.40 8.19
C PRO A 562 38.40 -53.22 9.69
N ALA A 563 38.93 -52.13 10.23
CA ALA A 563 38.70 -51.70 11.60
C ALA A 563 37.28 -51.14 11.77
N VAL A 564 36.56 -51.70 12.73
CA VAL A 564 35.39 -51.10 13.35
C VAL A 564 35.81 -49.79 14.01
N ARG A 565 35.31 -48.64 13.54
CA ARG A 565 35.30 -47.40 14.32
C ARG A 565 33.88 -47.04 14.71
N ARG A 566 33.66 -47.17 16.01
CA ARG A 566 32.54 -46.61 16.78
C ARG A 566 32.49 -45.09 16.61
N LEU A 567 31.27 -44.60 16.43
CA LEU A 567 30.63 -43.52 17.20
C LEU A 567 31.55 -42.75 18.18
N LYS A 568 31.61 -41.42 17.99
CA LYS A 568 31.44 -40.44 19.07
C LYS A 568 31.22 -39.03 18.51
N ARG A 569 30.07 -38.47 18.92
CA ARG A 569 29.63 -37.07 18.98
C ARG A 569 29.28 -36.37 17.67
#